data_AF-A0A1B8C182-F1
#
_entry.id   AF-A0A1B8C182-F1
#
_cell.length_a   1.000
_cell.length_b   1.000
_cell.length_c   1.000
_cell.angle_alpha   90.00
_cell.angle_beta   90.00
_cell.angle_gamma   90.00
#
_symmetry.space_group_name_H-M   'P 1'
#
loop_
_entity.id
_entity.type
_entity.pdbx_description
1 polymer ?
#
loop_
_entity_poly.entity_id
_entity_poly.type
_entity_poly.pdbx_seq_one_letter_code
_entity_poly.pdbx_strand_id
1 'polypeptide(L)'
;MKTDCLHRDDHRCLVTRSVDLYWKRAHRDLYPQGTVVDNTECAHILPHALGSFDPDRAQEVENAAIIWAALYKYFPALVGQIAPDTINCSTNGITLTATLHEYFGDFELYFERMEQPNTYRLVWEENFFEKAFAPKVITFAAKDPSVLLPNPDFLQVHCVIARILRVSGIDRKIDDMIEKSKMDDWHIRPDGGTDLAPIICRRLLMHV
;
A
#
# COMPACT_ATOMS: atom_id res chain seq x y z
N MET A 1 11.33 -2.34 10.57
CA MET A 1 10.84 -2.22 9.18
C MET A 1 11.31 -0.95 8.48
N LYS A 2 10.83 0.28 8.79
CA LYS A 2 11.22 1.49 8.03
C LYS A 2 12.74 1.69 7.95
N THR A 3 13.43 1.58 9.08
CA THR A 3 14.90 1.67 9.14
C THR A 3 15.58 0.64 8.22
N ASP A 4 15.12 -0.62 8.26
CA ASP A 4 15.68 -1.71 7.44
C ASP A 4 15.46 -1.45 5.95
N CYS A 5 14.26 -1.02 5.56
CA CYS A 5 13.94 -0.67 4.17
C CYS A 5 14.78 0.52 3.68
N LEU A 6 14.99 1.54 4.52
CA LEU A 6 15.88 2.65 4.19
C LEU A 6 17.32 2.16 3.98
N HIS A 7 17.87 1.33 4.87
CA HIS A 7 19.21 0.77 4.68
C HIS A 7 19.32 -0.05 3.39
N ARG A 8 18.33 -0.91 3.11
CA ARG A 8 18.24 -1.71 1.87
C ARG A 8 18.29 -0.83 0.62
N ASP A 9 17.56 0.28 0.62
CA ASP A 9 17.28 1.11 -0.56
C ASP A 9 18.27 2.29 -0.72
N ASP A 10 19.37 2.29 0.04
CA ASP A 10 20.37 3.37 0.11
C ASP A 10 19.75 4.72 0.56
N HIS A 11 18.81 4.63 1.49
CA HIS A 11 18.07 5.75 2.10
C HIS A 11 17.38 6.62 1.06
N ARG A 12 16.82 5.98 0.03
CA ARG A 12 16.18 6.66 -1.10
C ARG A 12 14.83 6.06 -1.39
N CYS A 13 13.94 6.88 -1.90
CA CYS A 13 12.75 6.39 -2.58
C CYS A 13 13.15 5.42 -3.69
N LEU A 14 12.45 4.30 -3.78
CA LEU A 14 12.71 3.28 -4.78
C LEU A 14 12.47 3.82 -6.19
N VAL A 15 11.40 4.59 -6.39
CA VAL A 15 10.97 5.08 -7.71
C VAL A 15 11.72 6.35 -8.15
N THR A 16 11.70 7.41 -7.35
CA THR A 16 12.26 8.72 -7.71
C THR A 16 13.75 8.84 -7.42
N ARG A 17 14.30 7.92 -6.61
CA ARG A 17 15.69 7.94 -6.12
C ARG A 17 16.04 9.17 -5.27
N SER A 18 15.07 9.99 -4.89
CA SER A 18 15.24 11.08 -3.94
C SER A 18 15.74 10.53 -2.61
N VAL A 19 16.70 11.23 -1.99
CA VAL A 19 17.25 10.83 -0.68
C VAL A 19 16.25 11.19 0.41
N ASP A 20 16.10 10.34 1.41
CA ASP A 20 15.30 10.64 2.58
C ASP A 20 15.78 11.94 3.26
N LEU A 21 14.85 12.85 3.46
CA LEU A 21 15.12 14.18 3.97
C LEU A 21 15.76 14.15 5.35
N TYR A 22 15.29 13.28 6.25
CA TYR A 22 15.81 13.19 7.61
C TYR A 22 17.21 12.59 7.61
N TRP A 23 17.42 11.53 6.84
CA TRP A 23 18.74 10.92 6.64
C TRP A 23 19.75 11.94 6.12
N LYS A 24 19.41 12.68 5.05
CA LYS A 24 20.27 13.72 4.50
C LYS A 24 20.57 14.84 5.50
N ARG A 25 19.59 15.25 6.31
CA ARG A 25 19.78 16.29 7.34
C ARG A 25 20.75 15.87 8.43
N ALA A 26 20.75 14.59 8.81
CA ALA A 26 21.67 14.02 9.77
C ALA A 26 23.08 13.78 9.20
N HIS A 27 23.19 13.56 7.88
CA HIS A 27 24.45 13.21 7.21
C HIS A 27 24.82 14.20 6.10
N ARG A 28 24.77 15.50 6.38
CA ARG A 28 24.94 16.54 5.34
C ARG A 28 26.25 16.42 4.56
N ASP A 29 27.32 16.02 5.24
CA ASP A 29 28.65 15.92 4.65
C ASP A 29 28.78 14.78 3.63
N LEU A 30 27.83 13.83 3.61
CA LEU A 30 27.81 12.71 2.66
C LEU A 30 27.13 13.05 1.33
N TYR A 31 26.42 14.18 1.24
CA TYR A 31 25.57 14.49 0.08
C TYR A 31 25.92 15.84 -0.55
N PRO A 32 26.21 15.88 -1.88
CA PRO A 32 26.50 17.12 -2.58
C PRO A 32 25.36 18.16 -2.50
N GLN A 33 25.73 19.43 -2.64
CA GLN A 33 24.77 20.52 -2.82
C GLN A 33 23.95 20.28 -4.10
N GLY A 34 22.62 20.35 -3.99
CA GLY A 34 21.70 20.03 -5.10
C GLY A 34 21.17 18.59 -5.11
N THR A 35 21.57 17.73 -4.15
CA THR A 35 20.95 16.41 -3.97
C THR A 35 19.43 16.56 -3.80
N VAL A 36 18.66 15.90 -4.67
CA VAL A 36 17.20 15.85 -4.58
C VAL A 36 16.80 15.05 -3.34
N VAL A 37 15.94 15.63 -2.50
CA VAL A 37 15.48 15.05 -1.24
C VAL A 37 13.97 15.05 -1.18
N ASP A 38 13.41 14.10 -0.43
CA ASP A 38 11.98 14.05 -0.15
C ASP A 38 11.71 13.36 1.20
N ASN A 39 10.52 13.52 1.76
CA ASN A 39 10.07 12.71 2.88
C ASN A 39 9.76 11.30 2.37
N THR A 40 10.43 10.30 2.93
CA THR A 40 10.16 8.91 2.59
C THR A 40 9.40 8.17 3.68
N GLU A 41 8.63 7.19 3.26
CA GLU A 41 7.82 6.31 4.07
C GLU A 41 8.07 4.86 3.68
N CYS A 42 7.74 3.94 4.59
CA CYS A 42 7.78 2.53 4.30
C CYS A 42 6.37 2.04 4.04
N ALA A 43 6.04 1.85 2.78
CA ALA A 43 4.76 1.35 2.31
C ALA A 43 4.73 -0.17 2.44
N HIS A 44 3.69 -0.72 3.07
CA HIS A 44 3.45 -2.15 3.04
C HIS A 44 2.86 -2.56 1.68
N ILE A 45 3.33 -3.66 1.10
CA ILE A 45 2.79 -4.20 -0.16
C ILE A 45 1.42 -4.82 0.08
N LEU A 46 1.34 -5.73 1.05
CA LEU A 46 0.10 -6.20 1.63
C LEU A 46 -0.22 -5.32 2.84
N PRO A 47 -1.39 -4.65 2.89
CA PRO A 47 -1.68 -3.62 3.88
C PRO A 47 -1.44 -4.07 5.33
N HIS A 48 -0.83 -3.20 6.14
CA HIS A 48 -0.57 -3.47 7.56
C HIS A 48 -1.83 -3.84 8.35
N ALA A 49 -2.98 -3.24 7.98
CA ALA A 49 -4.28 -3.50 8.58
C ALA A 49 -4.66 -4.99 8.59
N LEU A 50 -4.15 -5.79 7.65
CA LEU A 50 -4.39 -7.24 7.62
C LEU A 50 -3.84 -7.99 8.84
N GLY A 51 -2.84 -7.42 9.54
CA GLY A 51 -2.32 -7.96 10.79
C GLY A 51 -2.68 -7.15 12.03
N SER A 52 -3.53 -6.13 11.90
CA SER A 52 -3.88 -5.21 12.99
C SER A 52 -5.38 -5.30 13.29
N PHE A 53 -5.73 -6.15 14.24
CA PHE A 53 -7.09 -6.33 14.75
C PHE A 53 -7.07 -6.62 16.25
N ASP A 54 -8.16 -6.30 16.93
CA ASP A 54 -8.36 -6.60 18.34
C ASP A 54 -8.78 -8.07 18.52
N PRO A 55 -7.95 -8.92 19.15
CA PRO A 55 -8.28 -10.33 19.35
C PRO A 55 -9.49 -10.54 20.28
N ASP A 56 -9.88 -9.55 21.08
CA ASP A 56 -11.05 -9.61 21.95
C ASP A 56 -12.35 -9.25 21.21
N ARG A 57 -12.25 -8.70 19.97
CA ARG A 57 -13.39 -8.38 19.12
C ARG A 57 -13.61 -9.48 18.08
N ALA A 58 -14.55 -10.39 18.39
CA ALA A 58 -14.88 -11.54 17.54
C ALA A 58 -15.13 -11.19 16.06
N GLN A 59 -15.77 -10.05 15.78
CA GLN A 59 -16.02 -9.60 14.40
C GLN A 59 -14.73 -9.29 13.65
N GLU A 60 -13.77 -8.61 14.28
CA GLU A 60 -12.50 -8.28 13.62
C GLU A 60 -11.67 -9.53 13.37
N VAL A 61 -11.67 -10.47 14.32
CA VAL A 61 -11.02 -11.78 14.18
C VAL A 61 -11.63 -12.57 13.02
N GLU A 62 -12.95 -12.61 12.91
CA GLU A 62 -13.65 -13.28 11.81
C GLU A 62 -13.35 -12.62 10.47
N ASN A 63 -13.41 -11.29 10.39
CA ASN A 63 -13.11 -10.53 9.17
C ASN A 63 -11.67 -10.79 8.71
N ALA A 64 -10.71 -10.70 9.62
CA ALA A 64 -9.30 -11.00 9.33
C ALA A 64 -9.16 -12.45 8.83
N ALA A 65 -9.77 -13.43 9.50
CA ALA A 65 -9.70 -14.83 9.10
C ALA A 65 -10.27 -15.07 7.69
N ILE A 66 -11.40 -14.43 7.34
CA ILE A 66 -12.01 -14.52 6.01
C ILE A 66 -11.08 -13.93 4.95
N ILE A 67 -10.53 -12.74 5.20
CA ILE A 67 -9.62 -12.07 4.26
C ILE A 67 -8.36 -12.91 4.04
N TRP A 68 -7.74 -13.41 5.11
CA TRP A 68 -6.56 -14.28 5.01
C TRP A 68 -6.86 -15.60 4.31
N ALA A 69 -8.00 -16.24 4.60
CA ALA A 69 -8.41 -17.45 3.89
C ALA A 69 -8.59 -17.20 2.39
N ALA A 70 -9.17 -16.06 2.01
CA ALA A 70 -9.29 -15.66 0.60
C ALA A 70 -7.91 -15.41 -0.03
N LEU A 71 -7.02 -14.69 0.65
CA LEU A 71 -5.66 -14.43 0.19
C LEU A 71 -4.90 -15.73 -0.08
N TYR A 72 -4.89 -16.67 0.87
CA TYR A 72 -4.21 -17.95 0.67
C TYR A 72 -4.85 -18.82 -0.41
N LYS A 73 -6.18 -18.77 -0.55
CA LYS A 73 -6.90 -19.54 -1.57
C LYS A 73 -6.60 -19.05 -2.98
N TYR A 74 -6.62 -17.73 -3.21
CA TYR A 74 -6.45 -17.15 -4.53
C TYR A 74 -4.98 -16.84 -4.87
N PHE A 75 -4.14 -16.69 -3.85
CA PHE A 75 -2.69 -16.45 -3.97
C PHE A 75 -1.91 -17.46 -3.12
N PRO A 76 -1.86 -18.74 -3.51
CA PRO A 76 -1.25 -19.81 -2.71
C PRO A 76 0.25 -19.60 -2.45
N ALA A 77 0.94 -18.77 -3.25
CA ALA A 77 2.33 -18.38 -3.02
C ALA A 77 2.55 -17.63 -1.68
N LEU A 78 1.49 -17.06 -1.09
CA LEU A 78 1.57 -16.41 0.22
C LEU A 78 1.71 -17.41 1.38
N VAL A 79 1.29 -18.67 1.20
CA VAL A 79 1.27 -19.67 2.27
C VAL A 79 2.70 -19.93 2.76
N GLY A 80 2.92 -19.73 4.05
CA GLY A 80 4.24 -19.88 4.69
C GLY A 80 5.23 -18.74 4.42
N GLN A 81 4.85 -17.74 3.62
CA GLN A 81 5.67 -16.55 3.36
C GLN A 81 5.25 -15.36 4.24
N ILE A 82 3.96 -15.25 4.55
CA ILE A 82 3.43 -14.15 5.36
C ILE A 82 2.15 -14.59 6.09
N ALA A 83 1.94 -14.03 7.28
CA ALA A 83 0.82 -14.27 8.17
C ALA A 83 0.46 -12.96 8.91
N PRO A 84 -0.68 -12.89 9.62
CA PRO A 84 -1.09 -11.68 10.33
C PRO A 84 0.00 -11.11 11.26
N ASP A 85 0.64 -11.98 12.05
CA ASP A 85 1.67 -11.64 13.02
C ASP A 85 3.02 -11.29 12.37
N THR A 86 3.24 -11.70 11.12
CA THR A 86 4.47 -11.42 10.37
C THR A 86 4.28 -10.35 9.29
N ILE A 87 3.14 -9.66 9.25
CA ILE A 87 2.81 -8.68 8.20
C ILE A 87 3.83 -7.53 8.13
N ASN A 88 4.41 -7.18 9.27
CA ASN A 88 5.33 -6.05 9.43
C ASN A 88 6.79 -6.47 9.22
N CYS A 89 7.12 -6.90 8.00
CA CYS A 89 8.45 -7.39 7.62
C CYS A 89 9.02 -6.65 6.39
N SER A 90 10.35 -6.65 6.25
CA SER A 90 11.02 -5.90 5.17
C SER A 90 10.70 -6.42 3.76
N THR A 91 10.41 -7.72 3.62
CA THR A 91 9.95 -8.31 2.34
C THR A 91 8.55 -7.87 1.96
N ASN A 92 7.76 -7.37 2.91
CA ASN A 92 6.47 -6.71 2.67
C ASN A 92 6.58 -5.18 2.65
N GLY A 93 7.79 -4.60 2.66
CA GLY A 93 8.00 -3.16 2.77
C GLY A 93 8.75 -2.53 1.59
N ILE A 94 8.31 -1.36 1.13
CA ILE A 94 8.91 -0.56 0.06
C ILE A 94 9.17 0.87 0.54
N THR A 95 10.35 1.42 0.27
CA THR A 95 10.62 2.84 0.54
C THR A 95 10.07 3.70 -0.59
N LEU A 96 9.06 4.52 -0.31
CA LEU A 96 8.42 5.44 -1.26
C LEU A 96 8.46 6.87 -0.72
N THR A 97 8.28 7.87 -1.58
CA THR A 97 7.91 9.21 -1.09
C THR A 97 6.47 9.19 -0.59
N ALA A 98 6.07 10.16 0.24
CA ALA A 98 4.69 10.22 0.77
C ALA A 98 3.64 10.16 -0.36
N THR A 99 3.80 10.94 -1.42
CA THR A 99 2.87 10.94 -2.57
C THR A 99 2.83 9.59 -3.29
N LEU A 100 3.98 8.93 -3.47
CA LEU A 100 4.00 7.61 -4.11
C LEU A 100 3.43 6.51 -3.21
N HIS A 101 3.56 6.66 -1.89
CA HIS A 101 2.94 5.76 -0.93
C HIS A 101 1.42 5.84 -1.02
N GLU A 102 0.86 7.05 -1.13
CA GLU A 102 -0.58 7.27 -1.37
C GLU A 102 -1.05 6.56 -2.65
N TYR A 103 -0.46 6.88 -3.81
CA TYR A 103 -0.83 6.23 -5.08
C TYR A 103 -0.66 4.70 -5.06
N PHE A 104 0.35 4.21 -4.35
CA PHE A 104 0.57 2.77 -4.20
C PHE A 104 -0.48 2.12 -3.30
N GLY A 105 -0.86 2.77 -2.20
CA GLY A 105 -1.90 2.32 -1.29
C GLY A 105 -3.29 2.32 -1.95
N ASP A 106 -3.56 3.31 -2.79
CA ASP A 106 -4.82 3.46 -3.53
C ASP A 106 -4.86 2.62 -4.81
N PHE A 107 -3.82 1.80 -5.06
CA PHE A 107 -3.68 0.95 -6.25
C PHE A 107 -3.62 1.72 -7.59
N GLU A 108 -3.38 3.03 -7.56
CA GLU A 108 -3.19 3.87 -8.74
C GLU A 108 -1.75 3.79 -9.31
N LEU A 109 -0.82 3.28 -8.51
CA LEU A 109 0.54 2.90 -8.89
C LEU A 109 0.80 1.45 -8.47
N TYR A 110 1.26 0.61 -9.40
CA TYR A 110 1.68 -0.76 -9.08
C TYR A 110 2.82 -1.25 -9.96
N PHE A 111 3.45 -2.33 -9.51
CA PHE A 111 4.63 -2.93 -10.13
C PHE A 111 4.23 -4.22 -10.87
N GLU A 112 4.22 -4.17 -12.20
CA GLU A 112 3.99 -5.35 -13.03
C GLU A 112 5.31 -6.11 -13.23
N ARG A 113 5.34 -7.38 -12.83
CA ARG A 113 6.52 -8.25 -12.94
C ARG A 113 6.94 -8.44 -14.40
N MET A 114 8.24 -8.36 -14.65
CA MET A 114 8.87 -8.63 -15.95
C MET A 114 9.59 -9.98 -15.93
N GLU A 115 10.09 -10.42 -17.09
CA GLU A 115 10.87 -11.68 -17.20
C GLU A 115 12.18 -11.63 -16.41
N GLN A 116 12.80 -10.45 -16.35
CA GLN A 116 14.05 -10.28 -15.61
C GLN A 116 13.81 -10.33 -14.09
N PRO A 117 14.67 -11.01 -13.32
CA PRO A 117 14.52 -11.13 -11.87
C PRO A 117 14.48 -9.77 -11.17
N ASN A 118 13.51 -9.58 -10.27
CA ASN A 118 13.31 -8.34 -9.50
C ASN A 118 13.11 -7.09 -10.38
N THR A 119 12.72 -7.27 -11.64
CA THR A 119 12.46 -6.17 -12.57
C THR A 119 10.96 -6.02 -12.77
N TYR A 120 10.51 -4.77 -12.73
CA TYR A 120 9.10 -4.41 -12.79
C TYR A 120 8.86 -3.23 -13.71
N ARG A 121 7.76 -3.27 -14.46
CA ARG A 121 7.20 -2.11 -15.14
C ARG A 121 6.33 -1.34 -14.15
N LEU A 122 6.52 -0.03 -14.08
CA LEU A 122 5.63 0.83 -13.31
C LEU A 122 4.37 1.10 -14.14
N VAL A 123 3.22 0.75 -13.57
CA VAL A 123 1.93 1.04 -14.16
C VAL A 123 1.23 2.09 -13.33
N TRP A 124 0.68 3.08 -14.02
CA TRP A 124 0.03 4.25 -13.44
C TRP A 124 -1.38 4.31 -14.01
N GLU A 125 -2.37 4.46 -13.16
CA GLU A 125 -3.77 4.60 -13.57
C GLU A 125 -4.01 5.96 -14.23
N GLU A 126 -3.38 7.01 -13.72
CA GLU A 126 -3.47 8.37 -14.25
C GLU A 126 -2.11 8.92 -14.74
N ASN A 127 -2.12 10.18 -15.19
CA ASN A 127 -0.92 10.92 -15.59
C ASN A 127 -0.43 11.86 -14.48
N PHE A 128 -0.15 11.31 -13.30
CA PHE A 128 0.40 12.04 -12.16
C PHE A 128 1.73 12.73 -12.48
N PHE A 129 2.05 13.78 -11.73
CA PHE A 129 3.25 14.57 -11.95
C PHE A 129 4.54 13.72 -11.81
N GLU A 130 4.57 12.83 -10.82
CA GLU A 130 5.67 11.94 -10.50
C GLU A 130 6.02 11.02 -11.67
N LYS A 131 5.02 10.63 -12.46
CA LYS A 131 5.19 9.78 -13.65
C LYS A 131 6.10 10.42 -14.70
N ALA A 132 6.15 11.76 -14.78
CA ALA A 132 7.00 12.46 -15.73
C ALA A 132 8.50 12.26 -15.45
N PHE A 133 8.86 11.95 -14.20
CA PHE A 133 10.25 11.78 -13.76
C PHE A 133 10.57 10.35 -13.32
N ALA A 134 9.56 9.50 -13.15
CA ALA A 134 9.74 8.10 -12.80
C ALA A 134 10.25 7.27 -13.99
N PRO A 135 11.10 6.25 -13.73
CA PRO A 135 11.47 5.30 -14.76
C PRO A 135 10.27 4.45 -15.17
N LYS A 136 10.21 4.07 -16.46
CA LYS A 136 9.17 3.14 -16.94
C LYS A 136 9.35 1.72 -16.39
N VAL A 137 10.60 1.33 -16.16
CA VAL A 137 11.01 0.02 -15.67
C VAL A 137 12.05 0.20 -14.59
N ILE A 138 11.91 -0.54 -13.50
CA ILE A 138 12.81 -0.52 -12.36
C ILE A 138 13.30 -1.94 -12.06
N THR A 139 14.53 -2.06 -11.56
CA THR A 139 15.04 -3.32 -11.01
C THR A 139 15.38 -3.09 -9.55
N PHE A 140 14.80 -3.90 -8.66
CA PHE A 140 15.04 -3.79 -7.23
C PHE A 140 16.40 -4.39 -6.92
N ALA A 141 17.23 -3.62 -6.21
CA ALA A 141 18.57 -4.01 -5.82
C ALA A 141 18.80 -3.60 -4.37
N ALA A 142 19.23 -4.55 -3.54
CA ALA A 142 19.59 -4.27 -2.17
C ALA A 142 21.03 -3.79 -2.13
N LYS A 143 21.27 -2.61 -1.53
CA LYS A 143 22.64 -2.14 -1.28
C LYS A 143 23.29 -2.94 -0.15
N ASP A 144 22.49 -3.31 0.84
CA ASP A 144 22.84 -4.23 1.91
C ASP A 144 22.11 -5.58 1.70
N PRO A 145 22.81 -6.66 1.34
CA PRO A 145 22.20 -7.97 1.09
C PRO A 145 21.65 -8.64 2.35
N SER A 146 21.92 -8.10 3.56
CA SER A 146 21.35 -8.62 4.81
C SER A 146 19.85 -8.30 4.95
N VAL A 147 19.37 -7.27 4.26
CA VAL A 147 17.95 -6.93 4.21
C VAL A 147 17.36 -7.41 2.89
N LEU A 148 16.42 -8.35 2.98
CA LEU A 148 15.79 -8.95 1.82
C LEU A 148 15.00 -7.92 0.99
N LEU A 149 15.02 -8.13 -0.33
CA LEU A 149 14.20 -7.37 -1.27
C LEU A 149 12.70 -7.60 -1.02
N PRO A 150 11.85 -6.67 -1.47
CA PRO A 150 10.41 -6.90 -1.50
C PRO A 150 10.08 -8.21 -2.21
N ASN A 151 9.19 -9.02 -1.62
CA ASN A 151 8.86 -10.33 -2.17
C ASN A 151 8.09 -10.17 -3.50
N PRO A 152 8.55 -10.78 -4.61
CA PRO A 152 7.91 -10.67 -5.91
C PRO A 152 6.47 -11.18 -5.93
N ASP A 153 6.14 -12.16 -5.09
CA ASP A 153 4.78 -12.71 -5.02
C ASP A 153 3.83 -11.73 -4.31
N PHE A 154 4.29 -10.97 -3.32
CA PHE A 154 3.46 -9.94 -2.66
C PHE A 154 3.15 -8.80 -3.64
N LEU A 155 4.15 -8.37 -4.41
CA LEU A 155 3.96 -7.39 -5.48
C LEU A 155 2.97 -7.89 -6.54
N GLN A 156 3.03 -9.18 -6.87
CA GLN A 156 2.09 -9.79 -7.81
C GLN A 156 0.66 -9.76 -7.27
N VAL A 157 0.46 -10.03 -5.98
CA VAL A 157 -0.86 -9.91 -5.34
C VAL A 157 -1.38 -8.48 -5.44
N HIS A 158 -0.57 -7.49 -5.04
CA HIS A 158 -0.93 -6.08 -5.14
C HIS A 158 -1.30 -5.67 -6.57
N CYS A 159 -0.49 -6.06 -7.56
CA CYS A 159 -0.75 -5.80 -8.99
C CYS A 159 -2.05 -6.45 -9.49
N VAL A 160 -2.35 -7.69 -9.07
CA VAL A 160 -3.60 -8.37 -9.46
C VAL A 160 -4.81 -7.69 -8.84
N ILE A 161 -4.73 -7.31 -7.56
CA ILE A 161 -5.79 -6.57 -6.87
C ILE A 161 -6.03 -5.23 -7.57
N ALA A 162 -4.97 -4.46 -7.87
CA ALA A 162 -5.08 -3.19 -8.62
C ALA A 162 -5.86 -3.36 -9.94
N ARG A 163 -5.54 -4.41 -10.70
CA ARG A 163 -6.23 -4.73 -11.95
C ARG A 163 -7.69 -5.11 -11.74
N ILE A 164 -7.99 -5.90 -10.71
CA ILE A 164 -9.36 -6.28 -10.38
C ILE A 164 -10.17 -5.04 -10.01
N LEU A 165 -9.63 -4.17 -9.15
CA LEU A 165 -10.27 -2.91 -8.75
C LEU A 165 -10.60 -2.07 -9.97
N ARG A 166 -9.60 -1.82 -10.82
CA ARG A 166 -9.74 -1.07 -12.07
C ARG A 166 -10.82 -1.64 -13.01
N VAL A 167 -10.77 -2.95 -13.28
CA VAL A 167 -11.68 -3.58 -14.25
C VAL A 167 -13.10 -3.68 -13.69
N SER A 168 -13.24 -3.92 -12.39
CA SER A 168 -14.55 -4.03 -11.74
C SER A 168 -15.21 -2.67 -11.46
N GLY A 169 -14.42 -1.59 -11.40
CA GLY A 169 -14.89 -0.26 -11.00
C GLY A 169 -15.38 -0.21 -9.56
N ILE A 170 -14.96 -1.16 -8.72
CA ILE A 170 -15.38 -1.24 -7.32
C ILE A 170 -14.65 -0.21 -6.45
N ASP A 171 -13.44 0.16 -6.85
CA ASP A 171 -12.66 1.29 -6.31
C ASP A 171 -13.53 2.56 -6.22
N ARG A 172 -14.06 3.02 -7.35
CA ARG A 172 -14.88 4.22 -7.43
C ARG A 172 -16.15 4.12 -6.60
N LYS A 173 -16.73 2.93 -6.49
CA LYS A 173 -17.92 2.70 -5.65
C LYS A 173 -17.59 2.81 -4.18
N ILE A 174 -16.45 2.27 -3.76
CA ILE A 174 -15.95 2.37 -2.39
C ILE A 174 -15.67 3.83 -2.06
N ASP A 175 -14.94 4.55 -2.92
CA ASP A 175 -14.62 5.97 -2.72
C ASP A 175 -15.87 6.84 -2.63
N ASP A 176 -16.82 6.65 -3.55
CA ASP A 176 -18.12 7.33 -3.52
C ASP A 176 -18.87 7.06 -2.21
N MET A 177 -18.83 5.83 -1.71
CA MET A 177 -19.49 5.45 -0.47
C MET A 177 -18.82 6.07 0.75
N ILE A 178 -17.49 6.07 0.79
CA ILE A 178 -16.71 6.72 1.85
C ILE A 178 -17.02 8.22 1.86
N GLU A 179 -17.00 8.88 0.71
CA GLU A 179 -17.28 10.32 0.63
C GLU A 179 -18.71 10.65 1.04
N LYS A 180 -19.70 9.88 0.56
CA LYS A 180 -21.10 10.05 0.97
C LYS A 180 -21.28 9.80 2.48
N SER A 181 -20.51 8.90 3.08
CA SER A 181 -20.59 8.63 4.52
C SER A 181 -20.15 9.82 5.38
N LYS A 182 -19.20 10.63 4.90
CA LYS A 182 -18.77 11.87 5.59
C LYS A 182 -19.88 12.91 5.63
N MET A 183 -20.81 12.84 4.68
CA MET A 183 -21.97 13.74 4.56
C MET A 183 -23.25 13.15 5.15
N ASP A 184 -23.20 11.96 5.76
CA ASP A 184 -24.38 11.34 6.37
C ASP A 184 -24.90 12.23 7.51
N ASP A 185 -26.12 12.75 7.35
CA ASP A 185 -26.80 13.58 8.34
C ASP A 185 -27.06 12.75 9.61
N TRP A 186 -26.51 13.21 10.73
CA TRP A 186 -26.71 12.58 12.04
C TRP A 186 -28.09 12.88 12.63
N HIS A 187 -28.84 13.80 12.04
CA HIS A 187 -30.18 14.16 12.47
C HIS A 187 -31.23 13.25 11.83
N ILE A 188 -31.44 12.09 12.46
CA ILE A 188 -32.60 11.25 12.19
C ILE A 188 -33.86 12.09 12.44
N ARG A 189 -34.70 12.25 11.42
CA ARG A 189 -35.91 13.05 11.51
C ARG A 189 -36.86 12.40 12.53
N PRO A 190 -37.40 13.16 13.50
CA PRO A 190 -38.30 12.61 14.52
C PRO A 190 -39.60 12.02 13.95
N ASP A 191 -39.95 12.39 12.72
CA ASP A 191 -41.14 11.92 11.99
C ASP A 191 -40.96 10.54 11.32
N GLY A 192 -39.77 9.94 11.41
CA GLY A 192 -39.46 8.65 10.79
C GLY A 192 -39.24 8.72 9.28
N GLY A 193 -39.16 9.92 8.69
CA GLY A 193 -38.95 10.12 7.25
C GLY A 193 -37.50 9.97 6.76
N THR A 194 -36.56 9.68 7.66
CA THR A 194 -35.16 9.42 7.27
C THR A 194 -35.04 8.02 6.66
N ASP A 195 -34.56 7.94 5.42
CA ASP A 195 -34.18 6.67 4.81
C ASP A 195 -32.85 6.18 5.42
N LEU A 196 -32.97 5.26 6.38
CA LEU A 196 -31.82 4.73 7.12
C LEU A 196 -31.06 3.64 6.35
N ALA A 197 -31.69 2.99 5.36
CA ALA A 197 -31.07 1.88 4.62
C ALA A 197 -29.72 2.27 3.97
N PRO A 198 -29.59 3.38 3.23
CA PRO A 198 -28.33 3.78 2.62
C PRO A 198 -27.26 4.18 3.66
N ILE A 199 -27.66 4.77 4.79
CA ILE A 199 -26.75 5.16 5.88
C ILE A 199 -26.19 3.91 6.57
N ILE A 200 -27.05 2.96 6.90
CA ILE A 200 -26.67 1.69 7.54
C ILE A 200 -25.75 0.88 6.61
N CYS A 201 -26.09 0.77 5.31
CA CYS A 201 -25.24 0.06 4.34
C CYS A 201 -23.82 0.66 4.26
N ARG A 202 -23.69 1.99 4.20
CA ARG A 202 -22.36 2.65 4.19
C ARG A 202 -21.58 2.41 5.49
N ARG A 203 -22.26 2.45 6.64
CA ARG A 203 -21.63 2.22 7.95
C ARG A 203 -21.11 0.81 8.14
N LEU A 204 -21.88 -0.19 7.71
CA LEU A 204 -21.47 -1.60 7.82
C LEU A 204 -20.23 -1.90 6.97
N LEU A 205 -20.03 -1.18 5.87
CA LEU A 205 -18.83 -1.28 5.04
C LEU A 205 -17.60 -0.58 5.63
N MET A 206 -17.78 0.46 6.45
CA MET A 206 -16.68 1.22 7.08
C MET A 206 -16.26 0.69 8.46
N HIS A 207 -17.04 -0.24 9.04
CA HIS A 207 -16.77 -0.86 10.34
C HIS A 207 -16.39 -2.35 10.22
N VAL A 208 -15.87 -2.76 9.06
CA VAL A 208 -15.29 -4.09 8.83
C VAL A 208 -13.88 -4.14 9.40
#